data_AF-A0A8J3K8T1-F1
#
_entry.id   AF-A0A8J3K8T1-F1
#
_cell.length_a   1.000
_cell.length_b   1.000
_cell.length_c   1.000
_cell.angle_alpha   90.00
_cell.angle_beta   90.00
_cell.angle_gamma   90.00
#
_symmetry.space_group_name_H-M   'P 1'
#
loop_
_entity.id
_entity.type
_entity.pdbx_description
1 polymer ?
#
loop_
_entity_poly.entity_id
_entity_poly.type
_entity_poly.pdbx_seq_one_letter_code
_entity_poly.pdbx_strand_id
1 'polypeptide(L)'
;MIFESATPLARACDALARARRERDIEAFESATAQLWEAAQTAPADELTTALTGCAELLGELGPGFGGEFAMLCGALIELGASPEPLIPVLRDRLTEVAGLAAEFAAVWAREFPGEPVPEPGPAEFDAVLDRLDAAIPPDQAVRLAESWFGWQSWMRCATALLQHSAAARQACRAEPGLRAAVAALEPVRADMTSLSTLLSATDEATFAAR
;
A
#
# COMPACT_ATOMS: atom_id res chain seq x y z
N MET A 1 39.74 7.65 11.20
CA MET A 1 38.61 7.40 10.29
C MET A 1 37.66 6.51 11.09
N ILE A 2 36.67 7.11 11.75
CA ILE A 2 35.71 6.37 12.56
C ILE A 2 34.67 5.88 11.56
N PHE A 3 34.58 4.56 11.35
CA PHE A 3 33.42 3.98 10.69
C PHE A 3 32.26 4.18 11.67
N GLU A 4 31.43 5.18 11.44
CA GLU A 4 30.13 5.26 12.11
C GLU A 4 29.39 3.96 11.77
N SER A 5 29.24 3.10 12.77
CA SER A 5 28.46 1.88 12.64
C SER A 5 27.05 2.28 12.22
N ALA A 6 26.62 1.83 11.03
CA ALA A 6 25.26 2.07 10.53
C ALA A 6 24.23 1.76 11.62
N THR A 7 23.21 2.60 11.80
CA THR A 7 22.20 2.43 12.84
C THR A 7 21.41 1.13 12.64
N PRO A 8 20.71 0.60 13.67
CA PRO A 8 19.88 -0.60 13.50
C PRO A 8 18.87 -0.46 12.35
N LEU A 9 18.27 0.73 12.20
CA LEU A 9 17.30 1.02 11.14
C LEU A 9 17.96 1.00 9.75
N ALA A 10 19.13 1.64 9.61
CA ALA A 10 19.88 1.63 8.35
C ALA A 10 20.29 0.20 7.95
N ARG A 11 20.76 -0.62 8.90
CA ARG A 11 21.09 -2.03 8.62
C ARG A 11 19.89 -2.86 8.18
N ALA A 12 18.71 -2.61 8.74
CA ALA A 12 17.49 -3.29 8.33
C ALA A 12 17.07 -2.89 6.91
N CYS A 13 17.20 -1.60 6.54
CA CYS A 13 16.97 -1.13 5.17
C CYS A 13 17.93 -1.80 4.17
N ASP A 14 19.23 -1.87 4.50
CA ASP A 14 20.22 -2.54 3.65
C ASP A 14 19.91 -4.03 3.49
N ALA A 15 19.45 -4.68 4.58
CA ALA A 15 19.05 -6.08 4.56
C ALA A 15 17.82 -6.31 3.67
N LEU A 16 16.82 -5.42 3.71
CA LEU A 16 15.65 -5.45 2.81
C LEU A 16 16.06 -5.32 1.34
N ALA A 17 16.88 -4.32 1.01
CA ALA A 17 17.34 -4.09 -0.36
C ALA A 17 18.20 -5.26 -0.88
N ARG A 18 18.98 -5.90 -0.02
CA ARG A 18 19.73 -7.12 -0.37
C ARG A 18 18.80 -8.31 -0.59
N ALA A 19 17.91 -8.59 0.36
CA ALA A 19 16.97 -9.70 0.27
C ALA A 19 16.10 -9.59 -1.00
N ARG A 20 15.67 -8.38 -1.35
CA ARG A 20 14.96 -8.11 -2.61
C ARG A 20 15.77 -8.49 -3.84
N ARG A 21 17.03 -8.02 -3.94
CA ARG A 21 17.92 -8.30 -5.08
C ARG A 21 18.20 -9.79 -5.22
N GLU A 22 18.37 -10.48 -4.10
CA GLU A 22 18.65 -11.91 -4.03
C GLU A 22 17.37 -12.76 -4.18
N ARG A 23 16.19 -12.13 -4.15
CA ARG A 23 14.86 -12.77 -4.16
C ARG A 23 14.70 -13.77 -3.01
N ASP A 24 15.29 -13.44 -1.86
CA ASP A 24 15.21 -14.23 -0.63
C ASP A 24 14.03 -13.74 0.21
N ILE A 25 12.93 -14.50 0.18
CA ILE A 25 11.67 -14.16 0.86
C ILE A 25 11.86 -14.20 2.38
N GLU A 26 12.52 -15.24 2.91
CA GLU A 26 12.73 -15.39 4.35
C GLU A 26 13.61 -14.26 4.91
N ALA A 27 14.67 -13.90 4.19
CA ALA A 27 15.51 -12.77 4.56
C ALA A 27 14.76 -11.45 4.48
N PHE A 28 13.84 -11.30 3.52
CA PHE A 28 13.02 -10.10 3.39
C PHE A 28 12.05 -9.94 4.57
N GLU A 29 11.33 -11.00 4.93
CA GLU A 29 10.41 -11.02 6.08
C GLU A 29 11.17 -10.72 7.39
N SER A 30 12.32 -11.36 7.58
CA SER A 30 13.18 -11.10 8.74
C SER A 30 13.65 -9.64 8.79
N ALA A 31 14.07 -9.08 7.66
CA ALA A 31 14.51 -7.69 7.57
C ALA A 31 13.35 -6.70 7.79
N THR A 32 12.14 -7.05 7.37
CA THR A 32 10.91 -6.27 7.62
C THR A 32 10.61 -6.19 9.12
N ALA A 33 10.68 -7.32 9.83
CA ALA A 33 10.51 -7.36 11.29
C ALA A 33 11.59 -6.53 12.00
N GLN A 34 12.86 -6.66 11.59
CA GLN A 34 13.96 -5.86 12.15
C GLN A 34 13.79 -4.36 11.90
N LEU A 35 13.31 -3.97 10.71
CA LEU A 35 13.03 -2.58 10.38
C LEU A 35 11.95 -2.01 11.32
N TRP A 36 10.86 -2.76 11.53
CA TRP A 36 9.79 -2.36 12.43
C TRP A 36 10.26 -2.19 13.88
N GLU A 37 11.04 -3.13 14.40
CA GLU A 37 11.58 -3.05 15.76
C GLU A 37 12.52 -1.85 15.93
N ALA A 38 13.42 -1.63 14.98
CA ALA A 38 14.35 -0.50 15.00
C ALA A 38 13.62 0.85 14.91
N ALA A 39 12.54 0.93 14.12
CA ALA A 39 11.77 2.15 13.92
C ALA A 39 11.14 2.69 15.22
N GLN A 40 10.80 1.82 16.18
CA GLN A 40 10.15 2.23 17.43
C GLN A 40 10.94 3.24 18.27
N THR A 41 12.25 3.32 18.08
CA THR A 41 13.16 4.17 18.87
C THR A 41 14.04 5.08 18.03
N ALA A 42 13.88 5.05 16.70
CA ALA A 42 14.66 5.86 15.78
C ALA A 42 14.16 7.32 15.77
N PRO A 43 15.04 8.30 15.59
CA PRO A 43 14.63 9.70 15.41
C PRO A 43 14.00 9.93 14.04
N ALA A 44 13.23 11.02 13.90
CA ALA A 44 12.42 11.33 12.71
C ALA A 44 13.23 11.46 11.40
N ASP A 45 14.47 11.94 11.47
CA ASP A 45 15.38 12.05 10.34
C ASP A 45 15.87 10.67 9.85
N GLU A 46 16.16 9.75 10.76
CA GLU A 46 16.45 8.35 10.43
C GLU A 46 15.22 7.66 9.83
N LEU A 47 14.04 7.85 10.42
CA LEU A 47 12.77 7.30 9.89
C LEU A 47 12.48 7.82 8.48
N THR A 48 12.73 9.11 8.21
CA THR A 48 12.57 9.71 6.88
C THR A 48 13.55 9.10 5.87
N THR A 49 14.80 8.88 6.29
CA THR A 49 15.81 8.23 5.45
C THR A 49 15.41 6.79 5.11
N ALA A 50 14.94 6.02 6.10
CA ALA A 50 14.44 4.67 5.90
C ALA A 50 13.22 4.63 4.99
N LEU A 51 12.26 5.55 5.16
CA LEU A 51 11.08 5.65 4.31
C LEU A 51 11.44 5.95 2.86
N THR A 52 12.50 6.74 2.62
CA THR A 52 13.00 6.99 1.25
C THR A 52 13.47 5.69 0.58
N GLY A 53 14.24 4.87 1.28
CA GLY A 53 14.65 3.55 0.77
C GLY A 53 13.46 2.58 0.60
N CYS A 54 12.48 2.63 1.51
CA CYS A 54 11.26 1.84 1.38
C CYS A 54 10.41 2.28 0.18
N ALA A 55 10.36 3.58 -0.14
CA ALA A 55 9.61 4.09 -1.28
C ALA A 55 10.15 3.52 -2.61
N GLU A 56 11.47 3.45 -2.77
CA GLU A 56 12.10 2.82 -3.93
C GLU A 56 11.71 1.34 -4.04
N LEU A 57 11.83 0.61 -2.93
CA LEU A 57 11.51 -0.81 -2.87
C LEU A 57 10.03 -1.10 -3.15
N LEU A 58 9.12 -0.31 -2.59
CA LEU A 58 7.68 -0.44 -2.79
C LEU A 58 7.29 -0.32 -4.28
N GLY A 59 8.02 0.50 -5.04
CA GLY A 59 7.82 0.64 -6.49
C GLY A 59 8.06 -0.64 -7.29
N GLU A 60 8.82 -1.60 -6.73
CA GLU A 60 9.18 -2.87 -7.37
C GLU A 60 8.31 -4.06 -6.93
N LEU A 61 7.44 -3.88 -5.93
CA LEU A 61 6.65 -4.96 -5.34
C LEU A 61 5.29 -5.11 -6.05
N GLY A 62 4.85 -6.37 -6.21
CA GLY A 62 3.53 -6.69 -6.75
C GLY A 62 2.38 -6.25 -5.82
N PRO A 63 1.12 -6.23 -6.31
CA PRO A 63 -0.04 -5.78 -5.54
C PRO A 63 -0.24 -6.49 -4.20
N GLY A 64 -0.05 -7.82 -4.14
CA GLY A 64 -0.26 -8.59 -2.92
C GLY A 64 0.77 -8.23 -1.85
N PHE A 65 2.01 -8.63 -2.05
CA PHE A 65 3.11 -8.40 -1.10
C PHE A 65 3.40 -6.90 -0.87
N GLY A 66 3.22 -6.07 -1.89
CA GLY A 66 3.38 -4.62 -1.77
C GLY A 66 2.38 -3.98 -0.81
N GLY A 67 1.20 -4.58 -0.60
CA GLY A 67 0.22 -4.05 0.35
C GLY A 67 0.71 -4.12 1.79
N GLU A 68 1.25 -5.26 2.22
CA GLU A 68 1.82 -5.42 3.56
C GLU A 68 3.02 -4.51 3.77
N PHE A 69 3.90 -4.40 2.77
CA PHE A 69 5.04 -3.49 2.82
C PHE A 69 4.62 -2.02 2.83
N ALA A 70 3.53 -1.65 2.14
CA ALA A 70 2.95 -0.32 2.21
C ALA A 70 2.46 0.01 3.63
N MET A 71 1.86 -0.94 4.36
CA MET A 71 1.46 -0.69 5.76
C MET A 71 2.65 -0.31 6.63
N LEU A 72 3.80 -0.96 6.46
CA LEU A 72 5.02 -0.59 7.16
C LEU A 72 5.44 0.86 6.84
N CYS A 73 5.39 1.26 5.56
CA CYS A 73 5.68 2.63 5.14
C CYS A 73 4.72 3.64 5.82
N GLY A 74 3.42 3.29 5.90
CA GLY A 74 2.43 4.10 6.62
C GLY A 74 2.76 4.22 8.11
N ALA A 75 3.18 3.13 8.74
CA ALA A 75 3.56 3.13 10.15
C ALA A 75 4.81 3.98 10.43
N LEU A 76 5.79 4.03 9.50
CA LEU A 76 6.94 4.96 9.61
C LEU A 76 6.49 6.43 9.63
N ILE A 77 5.48 6.80 8.82
CA ILE A 77 4.90 8.14 8.80
C ILE A 77 4.24 8.46 10.15
N GLU A 78 3.47 7.52 10.70
CA GLU A 78 2.83 7.67 12.02
C GLU A 78 3.86 7.81 13.15
N LEU A 79 5.03 7.19 13.02
CA LEU A 79 6.17 7.34 13.94
C LEU A 79 6.95 8.66 13.76
N GLY A 80 6.63 9.46 12.73
CA GLY A 80 7.19 10.78 12.52
C GLY A 80 8.12 10.93 11.31
N ALA A 81 8.20 9.93 10.42
CA ALA A 81 8.87 10.11 9.13
C ALA A 81 8.16 11.21 8.29
N SER A 82 8.93 11.98 7.54
CA SER A 82 8.38 12.89 6.53
C SER A 82 7.73 12.07 5.40
N PRO A 83 6.43 12.28 5.10
CA PRO A 83 5.70 11.52 4.09
C PRO A 83 6.14 11.78 2.63
N GLU A 84 6.83 12.89 2.38
CA GLU A 84 7.15 13.41 1.06
C GLU A 84 7.84 12.41 0.11
N PRO A 85 8.83 11.61 0.53
CA PRO A 85 9.48 10.63 -0.35
C PRO A 85 8.52 9.56 -0.89
N LEU A 86 7.45 9.24 -0.15
CA LEU A 86 6.50 8.18 -0.49
C LEU A 86 5.43 8.64 -1.49
N ILE A 87 5.19 9.95 -1.62
CA ILE A 87 4.05 10.49 -2.38
C ILE A 87 4.01 9.98 -3.83
N PRO A 88 5.07 10.09 -4.65
CA PRO A 88 4.98 9.75 -6.06
C PRO A 88 4.71 8.26 -6.26
N VAL A 89 5.46 7.41 -5.55
CA VAL A 89 5.33 5.97 -5.67
C VAL A 89 3.97 5.49 -5.15
N LEU A 90 3.52 5.96 -3.99
CA LEU A 90 2.26 5.49 -3.44
C LEU A 90 1.08 5.93 -4.29
N ARG A 91 1.09 7.15 -4.87
CA ARG A 91 0.05 7.57 -5.82
C ARG A 91 -0.03 6.61 -7.01
N ASP A 92 1.11 6.28 -7.62
CA ASP A 92 1.15 5.44 -8.82
C ASP A 92 0.72 4.00 -8.50
N ARG A 93 1.24 3.43 -7.41
CA ARG A 93 0.87 2.09 -6.93
C ARG A 93 -0.59 2.02 -6.51
N LEU A 94 -1.09 3.01 -5.77
CA LEU A 94 -2.48 3.05 -5.32
C LEU A 94 -3.44 3.16 -6.52
N THR A 95 -3.06 3.91 -7.56
CA THR A 95 -3.83 3.99 -8.81
C THR A 95 -3.92 2.63 -9.50
N GLU A 96 -2.79 1.93 -9.63
CA GLU A 96 -2.77 0.58 -10.22
C GLU A 96 -3.62 -0.40 -9.40
N VAL A 97 -3.36 -0.50 -8.09
CA VAL A 97 -4.02 -1.49 -7.24
C VAL A 97 -5.52 -1.19 -7.11
N ALA A 98 -5.92 0.08 -6.99
CA ALA A 98 -7.33 0.45 -7.00
C ALA A 98 -8.00 0.06 -8.33
N GLY A 99 -7.31 0.28 -9.45
CA GLY A 99 -7.79 -0.09 -10.78
C GLY A 99 -7.99 -1.60 -10.92
N LEU A 100 -7.00 -2.39 -10.49
CA LEU A 100 -7.07 -3.86 -10.49
C LEU A 100 -8.15 -4.39 -9.53
N ALA A 101 -8.31 -3.79 -8.35
CA ALA A 101 -9.37 -4.16 -7.42
C ALA A 101 -10.78 -3.83 -7.98
N ALA A 102 -10.94 -2.70 -8.67
CA ALA A 102 -12.18 -2.37 -9.36
C ALA A 102 -12.45 -3.34 -10.53
N GLU A 103 -11.40 -3.71 -11.27
CA GLU A 103 -11.48 -4.71 -12.34
C GLU A 103 -11.86 -6.08 -11.79
N PHE A 104 -11.31 -6.50 -10.63
CA PHE A 104 -11.72 -7.73 -9.96
C PHE A 104 -13.23 -7.75 -9.72
N ALA A 105 -13.80 -6.68 -9.15
CA ALA A 105 -15.24 -6.61 -8.87
C ALA A 105 -16.07 -6.69 -10.17
N ALA A 106 -15.61 -6.04 -11.24
CA ALA A 106 -16.27 -6.07 -12.55
C ALA A 106 -16.19 -7.46 -13.21
N VAL A 107 -15.03 -8.12 -13.13
CA VAL A 107 -14.84 -9.49 -13.63
C VAL A 107 -15.71 -10.46 -12.84
N TRP A 108 -15.73 -10.36 -11.51
CA TRP A 108 -16.54 -11.23 -10.66
C TRP A 108 -18.02 -11.14 -11.01
N ALA A 109 -18.56 -9.93 -11.15
CA ALA A 109 -19.95 -9.72 -11.53
C ALA A 109 -20.30 -10.28 -12.92
N ARG A 110 -19.32 -10.35 -13.84
CA ARG A 110 -19.50 -10.87 -15.20
C ARG A 110 -19.42 -12.40 -15.26
N GLU A 111 -18.40 -12.98 -14.63
CA GLU A 111 -18.14 -14.43 -14.70
C GLU A 111 -18.99 -15.24 -13.71
N PHE A 112 -19.43 -14.62 -12.60
CA PHE A 112 -20.21 -15.26 -11.54
C PHE A 112 -21.51 -14.49 -11.25
N PRO A 113 -22.42 -14.38 -12.24
CA PRO A 113 -23.62 -13.55 -12.12
C PRO A 113 -24.53 -14.06 -11.00
N GLY A 114 -24.93 -13.15 -10.11
CA GLY A 114 -25.82 -13.43 -8.97
C GLY A 114 -25.09 -13.83 -7.69
N GLU A 115 -23.78 -14.03 -7.73
CA GLU A 115 -22.96 -14.22 -6.54
C GLU A 115 -22.49 -12.87 -5.98
N PRO A 116 -22.46 -12.70 -4.65
CA PRO A 116 -21.85 -11.52 -4.06
C PRO A 116 -20.34 -11.51 -4.35
N VAL A 117 -19.75 -10.31 -4.44
CA VAL A 117 -18.30 -10.17 -4.52
C VAL A 117 -17.69 -10.70 -3.21
N PRO A 118 -16.61 -11.51 -3.24
CA PRO A 118 -16.04 -12.10 -2.04
C PRO A 118 -15.51 -11.03 -1.08
N GLU A 119 -15.83 -11.16 0.19
CA GLU A 119 -15.21 -10.33 1.23
C GLU A 119 -13.74 -10.76 1.40
N PRO A 120 -12.78 -9.82 1.41
CA PRO A 120 -11.38 -10.14 1.63
C PRO A 120 -11.14 -10.84 2.98
N GLY A 121 -10.55 -12.02 2.93
CA GLY A 121 -10.13 -12.77 4.12
C GLY A 121 -9.11 -13.85 3.78
N PRO A 122 -8.18 -14.20 4.70
CA PRO A 122 -7.14 -15.19 4.41
C PRO A 122 -7.69 -16.57 4.02
N ALA A 123 -8.85 -16.95 4.56
CA ALA A 123 -9.49 -18.24 4.27
C ALA A 123 -10.12 -18.31 2.87
N GLU A 124 -10.40 -17.16 2.24
CA GLU A 124 -11.11 -17.09 0.96
C GLU A 124 -10.17 -16.94 -0.24
N PHE A 125 -8.91 -16.55 -0.03
CA PHE A 125 -8.00 -16.20 -1.12
C PHE A 125 -7.80 -17.34 -2.12
N ASP A 126 -7.40 -18.52 -1.65
CA ASP A 126 -7.11 -19.67 -2.53
C ASP A 126 -8.35 -20.11 -3.31
N ALA A 127 -9.51 -20.16 -2.64
CA ALA A 127 -10.78 -20.54 -3.28
C ALA A 127 -11.24 -19.53 -4.33
N VAL A 128 -11.03 -18.23 -4.09
CA VAL A 128 -11.33 -17.19 -5.08
C VAL A 128 -10.36 -17.24 -6.26
N LEU A 129 -9.07 -17.48 -5.99
CA LEU A 129 -8.06 -17.60 -7.02
C LEU A 129 -8.33 -18.81 -7.93
N ASP A 130 -8.58 -19.99 -7.38
CA ASP A 130 -8.92 -21.21 -8.15
C ASP A 130 -10.11 -20.98 -9.10
N ARG A 131 -11.11 -20.22 -8.62
CA ARG A 131 -12.29 -19.87 -9.43
C ARG A 131 -11.96 -18.89 -10.54
N LEU A 132 -11.16 -17.87 -10.26
CA LEU A 132 -10.73 -16.90 -11.26
C LEU A 132 -9.83 -17.55 -12.32
N ASP A 133 -8.88 -18.40 -11.91
CA ASP A 133 -7.99 -19.15 -12.81
C ASP A 133 -8.78 -20.03 -13.79
N ALA A 134 -9.94 -20.55 -13.37
CA ALA A 134 -10.83 -21.31 -14.24
C ALA A 134 -11.62 -20.43 -15.24
N ALA A 135 -11.75 -19.13 -14.98
CA ALA A 135 -12.59 -18.21 -15.76
C ALA A 135 -11.79 -17.26 -16.67
N ILE A 136 -10.58 -16.86 -16.27
CA ILE A 136 -9.75 -15.86 -16.96
C ILE A 136 -8.27 -16.31 -17.02
N PRO A 137 -7.39 -15.65 -17.80
CA PRO A 137 -5.97 -16.01 -17.84
C PRO A 137 -5.30 -16.01 -16.45
N PRO A 138 -4.47 -17.01 -16.10
CA PRO A 138 -3.92 -17.15 -14.74
C PRO A 138 -3.13 -15.93 -14.24
N ASP A 139 -2.28 -15.33 -15.08
CA ASP A 139 -1.52 -14.13 -14.70
C ASP A 139 -2.42 -12.94 -14.37
N GLN A 140 -3.60 -12.87 -14.99
CA GLN A 140 -4.60 -11.85 -14.69
C GLN A 140 -5.35 -12.18 -13.41
N ALA A 141 -5.77 -13.43 -13.22
CA ALA A 141 -6.45 -13.91 -12.01
C ALA A 141 -5.64 -13.63 -10.74
N VAL A 142 -4.35 -13.98 -10.73
CA VAL A 142 -3.45 -13.70 -9.60
C VAL A 142 -3.41 -12.20 -9.29
N ARG A 143 -3.17 -11.35 -10.30
CA ARG A 143 -3.06 -9.88 -10.09
C ARG A 143 -4.35 -9.26 -9.57
N LEU A 144 -5.51 -9.70 -10.08
CA LEU A 144 -6.82 -9.22 -9.64
C LEU A 144 -7.12 -9.66 -8.21
N ALA A 145 -6.89 -10.94 -7.89
CA ALA A 145 -7.07 -11.48 -6.54
C ALA A 145 -6.14 -10.76 -5.54
N GLU A 146 -4.84 -10.69 -5.82
CA GLU A 146 -3.88 -10.00 -4.96
C GLU A 146 -4.26 -8.54 -4.70
N SER A 147 -4.73 -7.83 -5.73
CA SER A 147 -5.13 -6.42 -5.59
C SER A 147 -6.40 -6.25 -4.76
N TRP A 148 -7.40 -7.12 -4.97
CA TRP A 148 -8.65 -7.10 -4.20
C TRP A 148 -8.43 -7.41 -2.71
N PHE A 149 -7.66 -8.46 -2.43
CA PHE A 149 -7.37 -8.90 -1.06
C PHE A 149 -6.35 -8.00 -0.36
N GLY A 150 -5.37 -7.47 -1.10
CA GLY A 150 -4.36 -6.55 -0.58
C GLY A 150 -4.85 -5.10 -0.41
N TRP A 151 -5.99 -4.73 -1.00
CA TRP A 151 -6.46 -3.33 -1.04
C TRP A 151 -6.52 -2.66 0.34
N GLN A 152 -6.96 -3.38 1.37
CA GLN A 152 -7.08 -2.80 2.72
C GLN A 152 -5.72 -2.29 3.25
N SER A 153 -4.65 -3.04 2.97
CA SER A 153 -3.29 -2.71 3.40
C SER A 153 -2.76 -1.45 2.70
N TRP A 154 -3.00 -1.35 1.38
CA TRP A 154 -2.71 -0.14 0.60
C TRP A 154 -3.52 1.07 1.08
N MET A 155 -4.82 0.89 1.35
CA MET A 155 -5.70 1.94 1.84
C MET A 155 -5.26 2.49 3.20
N ARG A 156 -4.77 1.65 4.11
CA ARG A 156 -4.25 2.08 5.41
C ARG A 156 -3.01 2.96 5.25
N CYS A 157 -2.06 2.55 4.41
CA CYS A 157 -0.89 3.36 4.07
C CYS A 157 -1.30 4.72 3.46
N ALA A 158 -2.21 4.70 2.48
CA ALA A 158 -2.72 5.90 1.84
C ALA A 158 -3.41 6.83 2.84
N THR A 159 -4.17 6.29 3.80
CA THR A 159 -4.84 7.06 4.85
C THR A 159 -3.82 7.78 5.72
N ALA A 160 -2.79 7.09 6.21
CA ALA A 160 -1.70 7.70 6.99
C ALA A 160 -1.00 8.80 6.18
N LEU A 161 -0.63 8.54 4.93
CA LEU A 161 -0.01 9.54 4.05
C LEU A 161 -0.90 10.79 3.89
N LEU A 162 -2.18 10.60 3.58
CA LEU A 162 -3.13 11.70 3.32
C LEU A 162 -3.48 12.49 4.58
N GLN A 163 -3.47 11.87 5.76
CA GLN A 163 -3.65 12.57 7.03
C GLN A 163 -2.46 13.47 7.36
N HIS A 164 -1.24 13.03 7.03
CA HIS A 164 0.00 13.71 7.41
C HIS A 164 0.57 14.66 6.35
N SER A 165 0.06 14.67 5.10
CA SER A 165 0.59 15.52 4.03
C SER A 165 -0.49 16.18 3.16
N ALA A 166 -0.51 17.52 3.16
CA ALA A 166 -1.33 18.30 2.22
C ALA A 166 -0.87 18.10 0.77
N ALA A 167 0.44 17.97 0.54
CA ALA A 167 1.01 17.69 -0.78
C ALA A 167 0.54 16.33 -1.31
N ALA A 168 0.47 15.30 -0.45
CA ALA A 168 -0.07 14.00 -0.82
C ALA A 168 -1.55 14.10 -1.22
N ARG A 169 -2.36 14.82 -0.44
CA ARG A 169 -3.77 15.05 -0.78
C ARG A 169 -3.93 15.72 -2.14
N GLN A 170 -3.17 16.79 -2.39
CA GLN A 170 -3.18 17.48 -3.68
C GLN A 170 -2.78 16.54 -4.83
N ALA A 171 -1.70 15.78 -4.67
CA ALA A 171 -1.20 14.86 -5.70
C ALA A 171 -2.21 13.74 -6.02
N CYS A 172 -2.81 13.12 -5.01
CA CYS A 172 -3.81 12.06 -5.20
C CYS A 172 -5.12 12.59 -5.79
N ARG A 173 -5.55 13.81 -5.43
CA ARG A 173 -6.73 14.46 -6.04
C ARG A 173 -6.53 14.78 -7.52
N ALA A 174 -5.30 15.20 -7.87
CA ALA A 174 -4.95 15.53 -9.24
C ALA A 174 -4.93 14.29 -10.16
N GLU A 175 -4.86 13.08 -9.60
CA GLU A 175 -4.78 11.82 -10.35
C GLU A 175 -6.16 11.30 -10.75
N PRO A 176 -6.58 11.44 -12.03
CA PRO A 176 -7.92 11.06 -12.45
C PRO A 176 -8.16 9.54 -12.41
N GLY A 177 -7.11 8.74 -12.67
CA GLY A 177 -7.20 7.27 -12.62
C GLY A 177 -7.55 6.78 -11.22
N LEU A 178 -6.85 7.29 -10.21
CA LEU A 178 -7.11 6.96 -8.81
C LEU A 178 -8.55 7.32 -8.40
N ARG A 179 -9.01 8.52 -8.74
CA ARG A 179 -10.38 8.96 -8.40
C ARG A 179 -11.45 8.08 -9.05
N ALA A 180 -11.27 7.72 -10.32
CA ALA A 180 -12.19 6.84 -11.02
C ALA A 180 -12.24 5.44 -10.38
N ALA A 181 -11.07 4.88 -10.04
CA ALA A 181 -10.98 3.57 -9.40
C ALA A 181 -11.60 3.56 -7.99
N VAL A 182 -11.33 4.58 -7.17
CA VAL A 182 -11.94 4.74 -5.84
C VAL A 182 -13.47 4.84 -5.93
N ALA A 183 -14.00 5.63 -6.88
CA ALA A 183 -15.43 5.74 -7.09
C ALA A 183 -16.08 4.42 -7.56
N ALA A 184 -15.34 3.59 -8.31
CA ALA A 184 -15.81 2.27 -8.72
C ALA A 184 -15.82 1.25 -7.56
N LEU A 185 -14.90 1.40 -6.59
CA LEU A 185 -14.82 0.53 -5.41
C LEU A 185 -15.85 0.88 -4.32
N GLU A 186 -16.22 2.15 -4.18
CA GLU A 186 -17.11 2.64 -3.12
C GLU A 186 -18.43 1.85 -2.95
N PRO A 187 -19.13 1.42 -4.03
CA PRO A 187 -20.37 0.65 -3.89
C PRO A 187 -20.16 -0.81 -3.44
N VAL A 188 -18.95 -1.35 -3.59
CA VAL A 188 -18.63 -2.78 -3.35
C VAL A 188 -17.68 -3.00 -2.18
N ARG A 189 -17.20 -1.92 -1.53
CA ARG A 189 -16.27 -1.96 -0.41
C ARG A 189 -16.75 -1.05 0.72
N ALA A 190 -17.20 -1.66 1.82
CA ALA A 190 -17.69 -0.91 2.99
C ALA A 190 -16.61 -0.07 3.69
N ASP A 191 -15.33 -0.41 3.51
CA ASP A 191 -14.19 0.22 4.19
C ASP A 191 -13.64 1.48 3.48
N MET A 192 -14.27 1.92 2.38
CA MET A 192 -13.81 3.06 1.57
C MET A 192 -14.03 4.45 2.18
N THR A 193 -14.93 4.57 3.16
CA THR A 193 -15.43 5.87 3.66
C THR A 193 -14.31 6.84 4.05
N SER A 194 -13.29 6.36 4.77
CA SER A 194 -12.17 7.20 5.23
C SER A 194 -11.32 7.74 4.06
N LEU A 195 -10.97 6.87 3.12
CA LEU A 195 -10.15 7.23 1.96
C LEU A 195 -10.91 8.21 1.05
N SER A 196 -12.18 7.92 0.73
CA SER A 196 -13.03 8.80 -0.07
C SER A 196 -13.19 10.18 0.54
N THR A 197 -13.34 10.25 1.87
CA THR A 197 -13.43 11.53 2.60
C THR A 197 -12.13 12.33 2.49
N LEU A 198 -10.97 11.71 2.69
CA LEU A 198 -9.66 12.39 2.61
C LEU A 198 -9.34 12.88 1.19
N LEU A 199 -9.72 12.10 0.18
CA LEU A 199 -9.57 12.49 -1.22
C LEU A 199 -10.54 13.62 -1.61
N SER A 200 -11.73 13.69 -1.00
CA SER A 200 -12.75 14.69 -1.35
C SER A 200 -12.67 16.00 -0.57
N ALA A 201 -12.07 15.99 0.64
CA ALA A 201 -11.93 17.20 1.45
C ALA A 201 -11.16 18.28 0.67
N THR A 202 -11.56 19.55 0.73
CA THR A 202 -10.75 20.67 0.22
C THR A 202 -9.91 21.23 1.37
N ASP A 203 -8.66 21.63 1.11
CA ASP A 203 -7.73 22.09 2.18
C ASP A 203 -8.18 23.38 2.89
N GLU A 204 -9.28 24.00 2.45
CA GLU A 204 -9.92 25.15 3.11
C GLU A 204 -10.61 24.82 4.45
N ALA A 205 -10.82 23.54 4.78
CA ALA A 205 -11.62 23.16 5.94
C ALA A 205 -10.82 22.68 7.18
N THR A 206 -9.49 22.74 7.20
CA THR A 206 -8.73 22.11 8.30
C THR A 206 -7.55 22.95 8.76
N PHE A 207 -7.82 24.00 9.54
CA PHE A 207 -7.10 24.32 10.78
C PHE A 207 -7.85 25.41 11.57
N ALA A 208 -9.01 25.04 12.12
CA ALA A 208 -9.61 25.72 13.26
C ALA A 208 -10.02 24.64 14.27
N ALA A 209 -9.39 24.65 15.45
CA ALA A 209 -9.48 23.68 16.55
C ALA A 209 -8.78 22.32 16.24
N ARG A 210 -7.77 21.89 17.00
CA ARG A 210 -7.64 21.87 18.46
C ARG A 210 -6.20 22.10 18.92
#